data_AF-A0A3D1KJR0-F1
#
_entry.id   AF-A0A3D1KJR0-F1
#
_cell.length_a   1.000
_cell.length_b   1.000
_cell.length_c   1.000
_cell.angle_alpha   90.00
_cell.angle_beta   90.00
_cell.angle_gamma   90.00
#
_symmetry.space_group_name_H-M   'P 1'
#
loop_
_entity.id
_entity.type
_entity.pdbx_description
1 polymer ?
#
loop_
_entity_poly.entity_id
_entity_poly.type
_entity_poly.pdbx_seq_one_letter_code
_entity_poly.pdbx_strand_id
1 'polypeptide(L)'
;MLELDRQPHWYALKVFFNKVFEIEEHLKSREIESYFPTETVVVEKAGKKKKVRRPVISSLVFFRSSRQVALEQQRELTDRVILYVERIGYSREPVAIPDVEMERFRLVASSGEEGLEYFGADSPEFR
;
A
#
# COMPACT_ATOMS: atom_id res chain seq x y z
N MET A 1 -14.18 21.77 -5.06
CA MET A 1 -13.01 21.50 -4.17
C MET A 1 -13.41 20.97 -2.78
N LEU A 2 -14.70 20.94 -2.39
CA LEU A 2 -15.14 20.50 -1.05
C LEU A 2 -15.55 19.00 -0.93
N GLU A 3 -15.78 18.30 -2.05
CA GLU A 3 -16.33 16.92 -2.00
C GLU A 3 -15.28 15.82 -1.70
N LEU A 4 -14.03 16.03 -2.11
CA LEU A 4 -12.92 15.08 -1.88
C LEU A 4 -12.51 14.98 -0.40
N ASP A 5 -12.82 15.99 0.43
CA ASP A 5 -12.35 16.02 1.81
C ASP A 5 -13.20 15.12 2.73
N ARG A 6 -14.46 14.82 2.31
CA ARG A 6 -15.40 14.00 3.10
C ARG A 6 -15.62 12.59 2.58
N GLN A 7 -15.41 12.34 1.29
CA GLN A 7 -15.60 11.00 0.73
C GLN A 7 -14.34 10.14 0.91
N PRO A 8 -14.50 8.84 1.24
CA PRO A 8 -13.37 7.95 1.41
C PRO A 8 -12.79 7.55 0.05
N HIS A 9 -11.52 7.88 -0.16
CA HIS A 9 -10.74 7.52 -1.34
C HIS A 9 -9.63 6.54 -0.99
N TRP A 10 -9.14 5.80 -1.98
CA TRP A 10 -7.93 5.01 -1.84
C TRP A 10 -6.70 5.91 -1.89
N TYR A 11 -5.75 5.65 -1.02
CA TYR A 11 -4.44 6.30 -0.98
C TYR A 11 -3.36 5.23 -0.86
N ALA A 12 -2.13 5.58 -1.24
CA ALA A 12 -0.99 4.67 -1.18
C ALA A 12 0.08 5.15 -0.18
N LEU A 13 0.66 4.21 0.55
CA LEU A 13 1.85 4.38 1.38
C LEU A 13 3.01 3.57 0.79
N LYS A 14 4.18 4.21 0.69
CA LYS A 14 5.46 3.52 0.64
C LYS A 14 5.90 3.15 2.05
N VAL A 15 6.12 1.88 2.35
CA VAL A 15 6.48 1.37 3.69
C VAL A 15 7.94 0.96 3.74
N PHE A 16 8.70 1.47 4.71
CA PHE A 16 10.13 1.14 4.84
C PHE A 16 10.39 -0.07 5.75
N PHE A 17 11.63 -0.57 5.69
CA PHE A 17 12.18 -1.55 6.64
C PHE A 17 11.36 -2.84 6.85
N ASN A 18 10.70 -3.35 5.80
CA ASN A 18 9.85 -4.55 5.86
C ASN A 18 8.73 -4.47 6.92
N LYS A 19 8.26 -3.26 7.24
CA LYS A 19 7.22 -3.02 8.25
C LYS A 19 5.79 -3.23 7.75
N VAL A 20 5.60 -3.83 6.57
CA VAL A 20 4.29 -3.98 5.90
C VAL A 20 3.23 -4.61 6.83
N PHE A 21 3.59 -5.66 7.57
CA PHE A 21 2.65 -6.31 8.51
C PHE A 21 2.36 -5.46 9.76
N GLU A 22 3.33 -4.66 10.23
CA GLU A 22 3.12 -3.70 11.33
C GLU A 22 2.13 -2.61 10.90
N ILE A 23 2.24 -2.14 9.65
CA ILE A 23 1.29 -1.19 9.08
C ILE A 23 -0.10 -1.83 8.87
N GLU A 24 -0.17 -3.09 8.46
CA GLU A 24 -1.42 -3.86 8.38
C GLU A 24 -2.14 -3.94 9.72
N GLU A 25 -1.43 -4.29 10.79
CA GLU A 25 -2.01 -4.33 12.13
C GLU A 25 -2.46 -2.94 12.62
N HIS A 26 -1.68 -1.90 12.34
CA HIS A 26 -2.05 -0.52 12.68
C HIS A 26 -3.36 -0.09 11.99
N LEU A 27 -3.46 -0.25 10.68
CA LEU A 27 -4.65 0.13 9.92
C LEU A 27 -5.87 -0.70 10.33
N LYS A 28 -5.68 -2.00 10.56
CA LYS A 28 -6.74 -2.90 11.03
C LYS A 28 -7.28 -2.51 12.41
N SER A 29 -6.41 -2.12 13.34
CA SER A 29 -6.83 -1.69 14.69
C SER A 29 -7.70 -0.42 14.70
N ARG A 30 -7.70 0.32 13.59
CA ARG A 30 -8.49 1.54 13.37
C ARG A 30 -9.68 1.33 12.44
N GLU A 31 -9.95 0.06 12.08
CA GLU A 31 -11.02 -0.31 11.16
C GLU A 31 -10.91 0.36 9.78
N ILE A 32 -9.68 0.66 9.36
CA ILE A 32 -9.40 1.27 8.04
C ILE A 32 -9.32 0.16 6.99
N GLU A 33 -10.19 0.23 5.98
CA GLU A 33 -10.13 -0.65 4.83
C GLU A 33 -8.77 -0.51 4.14
N SER A 34 -8.10 -1.63 3.89
CA SER A 34 -6.74 -1.64 3.34
C SER A 34 -6.48 -2.85 2.46
N TYR A 35 -5.57 -2.67 1.49
CA TYR A 35 -5.12 -3.71 0.58
C TYR A 35 -3.60 -3.76 0.57
N PHE A 36 -3.09 -4.97 0.80
CA PHE A 36 -1.67 -5.29 0.81
C PHE A 36 -1.41 -6.25 -0.34
N PRO A 37 -0.64 -5.86 -1.37
CA PRO A 37 -0.24 -6.76 -2.44
C PRO A 37 0.69 -7.83 -1.87
N THR A 38 0.11 -8.93 -1.37
CA THR A 38 0.82 -10.07 -0.78
C THR A 38 0.34 -11.38 -1.39
N GLU A 39 1.27 -12.29 -1.63
CA GLU A 39 1.00 -13.69 -1.99
C GLU A 39 1.15 -14.60 -0.76
N THR A 40 0.56 -15.79 -0.82
CA THR A 40 0.78 -16.85 0.19
C THR A 40 1.63 -17.95 -0.42
N VAL A 41 2.84 -18.11 0.09
CA VAL A 41 3.78 -19.15 -0.34
C VAL A 41 3.91 -20.24 0.72
N VAL A 42 4.22 -21.47 0.29
CA VAL A 42 4.55 -22.57 1.20
C VAL A 42 6.06 -22.61 1.38
N VAL A 43 6.54 -22.40 2.60
CA VAL A 43 7.96 -22.56 2.96
C VAL A 43 8.15 -23.82 3.77
N GLU A 44 9.23 -24.56 3.50
CA GLU A 44 9.65 -25.68 4.33
C GLU A 44 10.76 -25.23 5.28
N LYS A 45 10.55 -25.38 6.59
CA LYS A 45 11.57 -25.09 7.61
C LYS A 45 11.61 -26.23 8.61
N ALA A 46 12.78 -26.84 8.78
CA ALA A 46 12.99 -28.01 9.65
C ALA A 46 12.00 -29.16 9.36
N GLY A 47 11.78 -29.48 8.09
CA GLY A 47 10.88 -30.54 7.64
C GLY A 47 9.38 -30.26 7.79
N LYS A 48 8.99 -29.07 8.25
CA LYS A 48 7.58 -28.65 8.36
C LYS A 48 7.25 -27.62 7.28
N LYS A 49 6.18 -27.89 6.53
CA LYS A 49 5.59 -26.95 5.55
C LYS A 49 4.72 -25.93 6.29
N LYS A 50 4.99 -24.64 6.09
CA LYS A 50 4.22 -23.52 6.64
C LYS A 50 3.79 -22.58 5.51
N LYS A 51 2.52 -22.17 5.53
CA LYS A 51 2.03 -21.08 4.68
C LYS A 51 2.48 -19.74 5.27
N VAL A 52 3.16 -18.92 4.49
CA VAL A 52 3.63 -17.58 4.89
C VAL A 52 3.21 -16.56 3.84
N ARG A 53 2.79 -15.38 4.29
CA ARG A 53 2.51 -14.25 3.40
C ARG A 53 3.81 -13.54 3.06
N ARG A 54 3.97 -13.13 1.81
CA ARG A 54 5.08 -12.30 1.34
C ARG A 54 4.55 -11.17 0.45
N PRO A 55 5.10 -9.95 0.54
CA PRO A 55 4.72 -8.87 -0.37
C PRO A 55 5.17 -9.20 -1.80
N VAL A 56 4.26 -9.10 -2.78
CA VAL A 56 4.59 -9.25 -4.21
C VAL A 56 5.14 -7.95 -4.79
N ILE A 57 4.65 -6.81 -4.28
CA ILE A 57 5.23 -5.50 -4.53
C ILE A 57 5.83 -5.03 -3.22
N SER A 58 7.15 -4.90 -3.19
CA SER A 58 7.84 -4.48 -1.99
C SER A 58 7.39 -3.08 -1.57
N SER A 59 7.20 -2.90 -0.26
CA SER A 59 7.01 -1.57 0.33
C SER A 59 5.76 -0.81 -0.12
N LEU A 60 4.72 -1.43 -0.69
CA LEU A 60 3.52 -0.72 -1.15
C LEU A 60 2.27 -1.18 -0.39
N VAL A 61 1.50 -0.22 0.13
CA VAL A 61 0.24 -0.47 0.86
C VAL A 61 -0.81 0.51 0.40
N PHE A 62 -2.04 0.03 0.23
CA PHE A 62 -3.20 0.87 -0.10
C PHE A 62 -4.19 0.89 1.05
N PHE A 63 -4.84 2.02 1.27
CA PHE A 63 -5.84 2.17 2.32
C PHE A 63 -6.92 3.16 1.92
N ARG A 64 -8.15 2.95 2.37
CA ARG A 64 -9.31 3.78 2.04
C ARG A 64 -9.67 4.65 3.23
N SER A 65 -9.66 5.97 3.03
CA SER A 65 -9.96 6.91 4.12
C SER A 65 -10.34 8.29 3.58
N SER A 66 -10.69 9.23 4.46
CA SER A 66 -10.77 10.64 4.08
C SER A 66 -9.37 11.22 3.87
N ARG A 67 -9.29 12.36 3.17
CA ARG A 67 -8.03 13.07 2.96
C ARG A 67 -7.31 13.42 4.28
N GLN A 68 -8.07 13.85 5.29
CA GLN A 68 -7.52 14.19 6.60
C GLN A 68 -6.88 12.98 7.28
N VAL A 69 -7.58 11.84 7.30
CA VAL A 69 -7.07 10.60 7.90
C VAL A 69 -5.81 10.13 7.18
N ALA A 70 -5.74 10.25 5.85
CA ALA A 70 -4.53 9.91 5.09
C ALA A 70 -3.31 10.75 5.50
N LEU A 71 -3.49 12.05 5.70
CA LEU A 71 -2.44 12.94 6.20
C LEU A 71 -2.05 12.61 7.65
N GLU A 72 -3.00 12.18 8.48
CA GLU A 72 -2.74 11.73 9.85
C GLU A 72 -1.88 10.45 9.85
N GLN A 73 -2.15 9.49 8.96
CA GLN A 73 -1.32 8.27 8.84
C GLN A 73 0.16 8.61 8.55
N GLN A 74 0.44 9.55 7.66
CA GLN A 74 1.80 10.03 7.39
C GLN A 74 2.49 10.60 8.64
N ARG A 75 1.74 11.32 9.49
CA ARG A 75 2.27 11.96 10.70
C ARG A 75 2.49 10.94 11.82
N GLU A 76 1.55 10.03 12.02
CA GLU A 76 1.65 9.04 13.11
C GLU A 76 2.70 7.96 12.83
N LEU A 77 2.84 7.59 11.56
CA LEU A 77 3.79 6.58 11.10
C LEU A 77 5.07 7.23 10.54
N THR A 78 5.43 8.41 11.07
CA THR A 78 6.66 9.13 10.68
C THR A 78 7.87 8.18 10.77
N ASP A 79 8.76 8.27 9.78
CA ASP A 79 9.93 7.41 9.54
C ASP A 79 9.64 5.95 9.15
N ARG A 80 8.38 5.50 9.21
CA ARG A 80 7.98 4.15 8.75
C ARG A 80 7.36 4.17 7.37
N VAL A 81 6.70 5.26 7.00
CA VAL A 81 5.99 5.37 5.71
C VAL A 81 6.18 6.73 5.04
N ILE A 82 6.01 6.74 3.72
CA ILE A 82 5.77 7.95 2.92
C ILE A 82 4.42 7.80 2.22
N LEU A 83 3.54 8.77 2.39
CA LEU A 83 2.30 8.92 1.64
C LEU A 83 2.62 9.44 0.23
N TYR A 84 2.03 8.80 -0.77
CA TYR A 84 2.11 9.28 -2.14
C TYR A 84 1.29 10.57 -2.27
N VAL A 85 2.00 11.65 -2.62
CA VAL A 85 1.46 13.00 -2.69
C VAL A 85 1.84 13.65 -4.01
N GLU A 86 0.93 14.46 -4.55
CA GLU A 86 1.20 15.36 -5.65
C GLU A 86 1.58 16.74 -5.10
N ARG A 87 2.49 17.42 -5.80
CA ARG A 87 2.85 18.80 -5.46
C ARG A 87 1.93 19.76 -6.21
N ILE A 88 1.05 20.42 -5.47
CA ILE A 88 0.17 21.47 -5.99
C ILE A 88 0.65 22.81 -5.46
N GLY A 89 1.46 23.50 -6.25
CA GLY A 89 2.16 24.72 -5.83
C GLY A 89 3.13 24.47 -4.68
N TYR A 90 2.83 25.03 -3.51
CA TYR A 90 3.60 24.83 -2.27
C TYR A 90 3.02 23.74 -1.36
N SER A 91 1.83 23.21 -1.66
CA SER A 91 1.23 22.13 -0.86
C SER A 91 1.59 20.75 -1.40
N ARG A 92 1.59 19.76 -0.50
CA ARG A 92 1.71 18.33 -0.83
C ARG A 92 0.37 17.68 -0.51
N GLU A 93 -0.33 17.28 -1.56
CA GLU A 93 -1.69 16.78 -1.47
C GLU A 93 -1.72 15.25 -1.69
N PRO A 94 -2.40 14.46 -0.85
CA PRO A 94 -2.54 13.02 -1.06
C PRO A 94 -3.16 12.73 -2.42
N VAL A 95 -2.56 11.80 -3.18
CA VAL A 95 -3.11 11.39 -4.47
C VAL A 95 -4.22 10.38 -4.25
N ALA A 96 -5.46 10.80 -4.50
CA ALA A 96 -6.61 9.92 -4.45
C ALA A 96 -6.59 8.96 -5.66
N ILE A 97 -6.69 7.67 -5.38
CA ILE A 97 -6.79 6.60 -6.37
C ILE A 97 -8.28 6.30 -6.59
N PRO A 98 -8.80 6.44 -7.81
CA PRO A 98 -10.15 6.04 -8.18
C PRO A 98 -10.41 4.55 -7.87
N ASP A 99 -11.62 4.23 -7.41
CA ASP A 99 -12.02 2.85 -7.11
C ASP A 99 -11.81 1.90 -8.30
N VAL A 100 -12.11 2.34 -9.53
CA VAL A 100 -11.90 1.55 -10.75
C VAL A 100 -10.43 1.19 -10.98
N GLU A 101 -9.51 2.11 -10.67
CA GLU A 101 -8.07 1.84 -10.78
C GLU A 101 -7.63 0.87 -9.70
N MET A 102 -8.14 1.04 -8.47
CA MET A 102 -7.86 0.12 -7.37
C MET A 102 -8.40 -1.28 -7.61
N GLU A 103 -9.61 -1.43 -8.15
CA GLU A 103 -10.19 -2.73 -8.52
C GLU A 103 -9.37 -3.43 -9.61
N ARG A 104 -8.99 -2.71 -10.67
CA ARG A 104 -8.11 -3.25 -11.72
C ARG A 104 -6.77 -3.67 -11.16
N PHE A 105 -6.16 -2.84 -10.31
CA PHE A 105 -4.90 -3.17 -9.67
C PHE A 105 -5.03 -4.43 -8.81
N ARG A 106 -6.05 -4.54 -7.94
CA ARG A 106 -6.28 -5.73 -7.10
C ARG A 106 -6.47 -6.98 -7.94
N LEU A 107 -7.21 -6.90 -9.04
CA LEU A 107 -7.42 -8.02 -9.95
C LEU A 107 -6.08 -8.52 -10.50
N VAL A 108 -5.31 -7.64 -11.13
CA VAL A 108 -4.00 -7.98 -11.73
C VAL A 108 -3.03 -8.48 -10.67
N ALA A 109 -2.92 -7.78 -9.53
CA ALA A 109 -2.01 -8.12 -8.44
C ALA A 109 -2.33 -9.46 -7.74
N SER A 110 -3.59 -9.90 -7.82
CA SER A 110 -4.03 -11.18 -7.23
C SER A 110 -4.05 -12.33 -8.24
N SER A 111 -3.83 -12.05 -9.54
CA SER A 111 -3.98 -13.04 -10.62
C SER A 111 -2.86 -14.10 -10.61
N GLY A 112 -1.70 -13.80 -10.03
CA GLY A 112 -0.57 -14.73 -9.96
C GLY A 112 -0.08 -15.20 -11.35
N GLU A 113 -0.34 -14.41 -12.39
CA GLU A 113 -0.05 -14.76 -13.77
C GLU A 113 1.47 -14.83 -14.01
N GLU A 114 1.93 -15.90 -14.65
CA GLU A 114 3.33 -16.08 -15.05
C GLU A 114 3.67 -15.04 -16.13
N GLY A 115 4.43 -14.01 -15.77
CA GLY A 115 4.81 -12.90 -16.67
C GLY A 115 4.65 -11.50 -16.07
N LEU A 116 4.04 -11.37 -14.89
CA LEU A 116 3.98 -10.10 -14.17
C LEU A 116 5.28 -9.85 -13.37
N GLU A 117 6.05 -8.84 -13.78
CA GLU A 117 7.21 -8.36 -13.05
C GLU A 117 6.84 -7.13 -12.21
N TYR A 118 7.10 -7.20 -10.90
CA TYR A 118 6.93 -6.07 -9.99
C TYR A 118 8.28 -5.41 -9.71
N PHE A 119 8.50 -4.25 -10.31
CA PHE A 119 9.70 -3.45 -10.02
C PHE A 119 9.48 -2.70 -8.70
N GLY A 120 10.40 -2.91 -7.75
CA GLY A 120 10.37 -2.17 -6.48
C GLY A 120 10.83 -0.73 -6.68
N ALA A 121 10.48 0.16 -5.75
CA ALA A 121 10.97 1.54 -5.77
C ALA A 121 12.50 1.69 -5.50
N ASP A 122 13.20 0.57 -5.29
CA ASP A 122 14.66 0.46 -5.19
C ASP A 122 15.29 -0.14 -6.46
N SER A 123 14.47 -0.54 -7.45
CA SER A 123 14.95 -1.07 -8.73
C SER A 123 15.54 0.08 -9.56
N PRO A 124 16.84 0.04 -9.88
CA PRO A 124 17.58 1.18 -10.43
C PRO A 124 17.37 1.45 -11.94
N GLU A 125 16.27 0.99 -12.56
CA GLU A 125 16.25 0.77 -14.01
C GLU A 125 15.47 1.77 -14.87
N PHE A 126 15.17 2.97 -14.37
CA PHE A 126 14.73 4.06 -15.25
C PHE A 126 15.49 5.35 -14.94
N ARG A 127 16.61 5.53 -15.65
CA ARG A 127 17.35 6.79 -15.74
C ARG A 127 17.16 7.41 -17.13
#